data_AF-A0A9P0Z984-F1
#
_entry.id   AF-A0A9P0Z984-F1
#
_cell.length_a   1.000
_cell.length_b   1.000
_cell.length_c   1.000
_cell.angle_alpha   90.00
_cell.angle_beta   90.00
_cell.angle_gamma   90.00
#
_symmetry.space_group_name_H-M   'P 1'
#
loop_
_entity.id
_entity.type
_entity.pdbx_description
1 polymer ?
#
loop_
_entity_poly.entity_id
_entity_poly.type
_entity_poly.pdbx_seq_one_letter_code
_entity_poly.pdbx_strand_id
1 'polypeptide(L)' 'MQRGRVRVLLKKEDGSLYNPAISSRKELMMHVAELVPRHPNRTKKQEPASSAAAGSSKPGKGGKKKR' A
#
# COMPACT_ATOMS: atom_id res chain seq x y z
N MET A 1 9.10 7.66 -5.29
CA MET A 1 8.92 6.41 -4.51
C MET A 1 8.17 6.76 -3.23
N GLN A 2 6.99 6.18 -2.98
CA GLN A 2 6.27 6.46 -1.73
C GLN A 2 7.07 5.88 -0.56
N ARG A 3 7.47 6.73 0.38
CA ARG A 3 8.23 6.36 1.57
C ARG A 3 7.28 6.36 2.77
N GLY A 4 7.31 5.29 3.56
CA GLY A 4 6.55 5.15 4.79
C GLY A 4 7.16 4.08 5.68
N ARG A 5 7.17 4.31 7.00
CA ARG A 5 7.69 3.35 7.98
C ARG A 5 6.59 3.00 8.98
N VAL A 6 6.23 1.73 9.03
CA VAL A 6 5.30 1.18 10.03
C VAL A 6 6.09 0.71 11.25
N ARG A 7 5.70 1.18 12.43
CA ARG A 7 6.22 0.70 13.73
C ARG A 7 5.18 -0.26 14.31
N VAL A 8 5.64 -1.37 14.86
CA VAL A 8 4.80 -2.42 15.44
C VAL A 8 5.40 -2.89 16.76
N LEU A 9 4.52 -3.13 17.72
CA LEU A 9 4.86 -3.66 19.03
C LEU A 9 4.62 -5.17 19.02
N LEU A 10 5.67 -5.96 19.25
CA LEU A 10 5.57 -7.43 19.25
C LEU A 10 5.29 -8.00 20.64
N LYS A 11 5.80 -7.33 21.67
CA LYS A 11 5.74 -7.76 23.06
C LYS A 11 5.00 -6.73 23.91
N LYS A 12 4.23 -7.22 24.87
CA LYS A 12 3.61 -6.41 25.92
C LYS A 12 4.66 -6.01 26.96
N GLU A 13 4.28 -5.16 27.89
CA GLU A 13 5.12 -4.72 29.01
C GLU A 13 5.56 -5.91 29.88
N ASP A 14 4.71 -6.93 30.00
CA ASP A 14 5.01 -8.18 30.73
C ASP A 14 5.94 -9.15 29.96
N GLY A 15 6.44 -8.75 28.79
CA GLY A 15 7.31 -9.56 27.93
C GLY A 15 6.60 -10.62 27.08
N SER A 16 5.31 -10.87 27.33
CA SER A 16 4.48 -11.78 26.52
C SER A 16 4.21 -11.22 25.11
N LEU A 17 4.00 -12.11 24.13
CA LEU A 17 3.70 -11.70 22.74
C LEU A 17 2.25 -11.22 22.61
N TYR A 18 2.02 -10.21 21.78
CA TYR A 18 0.64 -9.78 21.45
C TYR A 18 -0.10 -10.84 20.64
N ASN A 19 0.59 -11.47 19.70
CA ASN A 19 0.07 -12.59 18.92
C ASN A 19 1.02 -13.78 19.10
N PRO A 20 0.57 -14.90 19.70
CA PRO A 20 1.42 -16.06 19.92
C PRO A 20 1.87 -16.73 18.62
N ALA A 21 1.14 -16.54 17.51
CA ALA A 21 1.51 -17.05 16.19
C ALA A 21 2.62 -16.22 15.51
N ILE A 22 3.03 -15.11 16.11
CA ILE A 22 4.07 -14.23 15.58
C ILE A 22 5.11 -14.01 16.67
N SER A 23 6.11 -14.87 16.66
CA SER A 23 7.20 -14.87 17.64
C SER A 23 8.32 -13.88 17.30
N SER A 24 8.51 -13.61 16.00
CA SER A 24 9.62 -12.80 15.51
C SER A 24 9.19 -11.80 14.44
N ARG A 25 10.00 -10.75 14.25
CA ARG A 25 9.78 -9.76 13.18
C ARG A 25 9.86 -10.37 11.78
N LYS A 26 10.64 -11.45 11.61
CA LYS A 26 10.76 -12.16 10.33
C LYS A 26 9.45 -12.89 10.00
N GLU A 27 8.88 -13.57 10.98
CA GLU A 27 7.60 -14.28 10.85
C GLU A 27 6.45 -13.32 10.55
N LEU A 28 6.42 -12.15 11.22
CA LEU A 28 5.47 -11.08 10.89
C LEU A 28 5.55 -10.67 9.41
N MET A 29 6.77 -10.49 8.91
CA MET A 29 6.99 -10.07 7.52
C MET A 29 6.52 -11.14 6.52
N MET A 30 6.75 -12.42 6.80
CA MET A 30 6.27 -13.52 5.96
C MET A 30 4.75 -13.58 5.93
N HIS A 31 4.10 -13.49 7.08
CA HIS A 31 2.64 -13.52 7.15
C HIS A 31 2.00 -12.31 6.45
N VAL A 32 2.61 -11.13 6.58
CA VAL A 32 2.18 -9.94 5.81
C VAL A 32 2.31 -10.18 4.31
N ALA A 33 3.40 -10.81 3.85
CA ALA A 33 3.60 -11.11 2.43
C ALA A 33 2.53 -12.05 1.87
N GLU A 34 2.00 -12.97 2.68
CA GLU A 34 0.89 -13.85 2.30
C GLU A 34 -0.47 -13.13 2.24
N LEU A 35 -0.69 -12.18 3.17
CA LEU A 35 -1.95 -11.47 3.29
C LEU A 35 -2.11 -10.30 2.29
N VAL A 36 -1.02 -9.61 1.95
CA VAL A 36 -1.05 -8.43 1.06
C VAL A 36 -1.68 -8.72 -0.31
N PRO A 37 -1.37 -9.83 -1.00
CA PRO A 37 -2.02 -10.18 -2.27
C PRO A 37 -3.53 -10.36 -2.16
N ARG A 38 -4.04 -10.80 -1.01
CA ARG A 38 -5.47 -11.03 -0.75
C ARG A 38 -6.22 -9.76 -0.37
N HIS A 39 -5.52 -8.65 -0.17
CA HIS A 39 -6.10 -7.40 0.31
C HIS A 39 -7.13 -6.85 -0.72
N PRO A 40 -8.34 -6.43 -0.29
CA PRO A 40 -9.40 -5.99 -1.19
C PRO A 40 -8.98 -4.83 -2.11
N ASN A 41 -8.18 -3.88 -1.60
CA ASN A 41 -7.66 -2.76 -2.42
C ASN A 41 -6.64 -3.20 -3.50
N ARG A 42 -6.14 -4.44 -3.45
CA ARG A 42 -5.27 -5.05 -4.46
C ARG A 42 -6.04 -5.99 -5.39
N THR A 43 -6.93 -6.82 -4.86
CA THR A 43 -7.68 -7.81 -5.63
C THR A 43 -8.82 -7.20 -6.47
N LYS A 44 -9.54 -6.20 -5.95
CA LYS A 44 -10.62 -5.53 -6.69
C LYS A 44 -10.14 -4.57 -7.78
N LYS A 45 -8.82 -4.36 -7.93
CA LYS A 45 -8.22 -3.46 -8.92
C LYS A 45 -7.72 -4.17 -10.18
N GLN A 46 -8.00 -5.45 -10.37
CA GLN A 46 -7.77 -6.10 -11.66
C GLN A 46 -8.89 -5.72 -12.66
N GLU A 47 -8.96 -4.44 -13.00
CA GLU A 47 -9.16 -4.02 -14.37
C GLU A 47 -7.84 -3.38 -14.82
N PRO A 48 -7.28 -3.77 -15.97
CA PRO A 48 -5.99 -3.27 -16.40
C PRO A 48 -6.10 -1.77 -16.64
N ALA A 49 -5.48 -0.97 -15.77
CA ALA A 49 -5.07 0.37 -16.16
C ALA A 49 -3.96 0.17 -17.21
N SER A 50 -4.38 0.21 -18.48
CA SER A 50 -3.54 0.11 -19.66
C SER A 50 -2.23 0.85 -19.45
N SER A 51 -1.13 0.11 -19.62
CA SER A 51 0.16 0.69 -19.96
C SER A 51 0.00 1.44 -21.28
N ALA A 52 -0.20 2.76 -21.22
CA ALA A 52 0.07 3.65 -22.34
C ALA A 52 1.43 4.31 -22.07
N ALA A 53 2.43 3.78 -22.75
CA ALA A 53 3.70 4.44 -22.97
C ALA A 53 3.50 5.78 -23.69
N ALA A 54 4.48 6.68 -23.50
CA ALA A 54 4.89 7.75 -24.39
C ALA A 54 3.86 8.83 -24.81
N GLY A 55 4.19 10.08 -24.46
CA GLY A 55 3.94 11.27 -25.29
C GLY A 55 2.48 11.65 -25.56
N SER A 56 2.00 12.70 -24.88
CA SER A 56 1.13 13.69 -25.54
C SER A 56 0.91 14.89 -24.62
N SER A 57 1.35 16.03 -25.12
CA SER A 57 1.01 17.39 -24.72
C SER A 57 -0.49 17.54 -24.43
N LYS A 58 -0.84 18.05 -23.24
CA LYS A 58 -2.22 18.42 -22.91
C LYS A 58 -2.35 19.95 -22.93
N PRO A 59 -2.99 20.55 -23.94
CA PRO A 59 -3.41 21.94 -23.88
C PRO A 59 -4.77 22.04 -23.16
N GLY A 60 -4.93 23.12 -22.38
CA GLY A 60 -6.25 23.73 -22.17
C GLY A 60 -7.04 23.30 -20.94
N LYS A 61 -7.05 24.18 -19.92
CA LYS A 61 -8.28 24.56 -19.20
C LYS A 61 -8.14 25.95 -18.56
N GLY A 62 -7.88 26.96 -19.39
CA GLY A 62 -7.99 28.38 -19.00
C GLY A 62 -9.42 28.86 -19.27
N GLY A 63 -10.24 28.92 -18.24
CA GLY A 63 -11.63 29.36 -18.32
C GLY A 63 -11.72 30.84 -18.71
N LYS A 64 -12.54 31.13 -19.73
CA LYS A 64 -12.97 32.49 -20.09
C LYS A 64 -13.61 33.19 -18.88
N LYS A 65 -13.06 34.32 -18.44
CA LYS A 65 -13.82 35.33 -17.69
C LYS A 65 -14.02 36.55 -18.59
N LYS A 66 -15.29 36.87 -18.79
CA LYS A 66 -15.83 37.92 -19.64
C LYS A 66 -15.91 39.22 -18.83
N ARG A 67 -15.65 40.35 -19.51
CA ARG A 67 -15.59 41.76 -19.08
C ARG A 67 -14.22 42.25 -18.63
#